data_AF-A0A7Y3F1S4-F1
#
_entry.id   AF-A0A7Y3F1S4-F1
#
_cell.length_a   1.000
_cell.length_b   1.000
_cell.length_c   1.000
_cell.angle_alpha   90.00
_cell.angle_beta   90.00
_cell.angle_gamma   90.00
#
_symmetry.space_group_name_H-M   'P 1'
#
loop_
_entity.id
_entity.type
_entity.pdbx_description
1 polymer ?
#
loop_
_entity_poly.entity_id
_entity_poly.type
_entity_poly.pdbx_seq_one_letter_code
_entity_poly.pdbx_strand_id
1 'polypeptide(L)'
;PFTLRERWAMKGIGSPKIIITETSIEIRNLLLLDNNLNSCNVEMRPKGIIVRFRSLLETYALVIPYYKLTIYKGDFAVYSMFRDHYFIKVKSDTKAIQKFFKKILDFKADNLPTSIEDL
;
A
#
# COMPACT_ATOMS: atom_id res chain seq x y z
N PRO A 1 -8.54 -2.53 14.01
CA PRO A 1 -7.93 -3.71 13.34
C PRO A 1 -9.03 -4.62 12.82
N PHE A 2 -8.82 -5.37 11.73
CA PHE A 2 -9.83 -6.38 11.31
C PHE A 2 -9.85 -7.56 12.28
N THR A 3 -11.04 -8.00 12.64
CA THR A 3 -11.30 -9.24 13.38
C THR A 3 -10.87 -10.46 12.58
N LEU A 4 -10.70 -11.62 13.24
CA LEU A 4 -10.34 -12.85 12.54
C LEU A 4 -11.38 -13.22 11.48
N ARG A 5 -12.67 -13.13 11.81
CA ARG A 5 -13.76 -13.43 10.88
C ARG A 5 -13.71 -12.55 9.62
N GLU A 6 -13.49 -11.25 9.77
CA GLU A 6 -13.36 -10.32 8.63
C GLU A 6 -12.16 -10.64 7.75
N ARG A 7 -11.01 -10.98 8.34
CA ARG A 7 -9.81 -11.37 7.58
C ARG A 7 -10.05 -12.60 6.72
N TRP A 8 -10.77 -13.58 7.25
CA TRP A 8 -11.13 -14.80 6.52
C TRP A 8 -12.12 -14.52 5.40
N ALA A 9 -13.18 -13.73 5.67
CA ALA A 9 -14.14 -13.31 4.64
C ALA A 9 -13.46 -12.55 3.48
N MET A 10 -12.47 -11.72 3.81
CA MET A 10 -11.68 -11.00 2.82
C MET A 10 -10.59 -11.84 2.13
N LYS A 11 -10.41 -13.13 2.48
CA LYS A 11 -9.34 -14.00 1.95
C LYS A 11 -7.93 -13.42 2.19
N GLY A 12 -7.70 -12.89 3.40
CA GLY A 12 -6.45 -12.26 3.82
C GLY A 12 -6.47 -10.73 3.67
N ILE A 13 -5.57 -10.03 4.36
CA ILE A 13 -5.51 -8.55 4.38
C ILE A 13 -4.14 -7.99 3.99
N GLY A 14 -3.14 -8.86 3.82
CA GLY A 14 -1.78 -8.49 3.45
C GLY A 14 -1.47 -8.82 2.00
N SER A 15 -0.62 -8.01 1.39
CA SER A 15 -0.04 -8.30 0.09
C SER A 15 1.07 -9.36 0.21
N PRO A 16 1.37 -10.08 -0.88
CA PRO A 16 2.67 -10.74 -1.00
C PRO A 16 3.81 -9.70 -0.90
N LYS A 17 5.06 -10.16 -0.80
CA LYS A 17 6.24 -9.29 -0.88
C LYS A 17 6.29 -8.63 -2.25
N ILE A 18 6.38 -7.30 -2.30
CA ILE A 18 6.37 -6.51 -3.54
C ILE A 18 7.70 -5.78 -3.67
N ILE A 19 8.26 -5.73 -4.87
CA ILE A 19 9.51 -5.00 -5.16
C ILE A 19 9.21 -3.52 -5.30
N ILE A 20 9.97 -2.68 -4.61
CA ILE A 20 9.90 -1.22 -4.71
C ILE A 20 10.73 -0.80 -5.94
N THR A 21 10.14 0.01 -6.81
CA THR A 21 10.85 0.58 -7.97
C THR A 21 11.37 1.98 -7.67
N GLU A 22 10.58 2.80 -6.99
CA GLU A 22 10.89 4.20 -6.75
C GLU A 22 10.15 4.69 -5.49
N THR A 23 10.71 5.68 -4.79
CA THR A 23 10.10 6.25 -3.59
C THR A 23 10.41 7.74 -3.48
N SER A 24 9.69 8.42 -2.58
CA SER A 24 10.10 9.77 -2.16
C SER A 24 11.48 9.76 -1.51
N ILE A 25 12.12 10.93 -1.46
CA ILE A 25 13.51 11.07 -1.03
C ILE A 25 13.71 10.61 0.43
N GLU A 26 12.74 10.85 1.30
CA GLU A 26 12.79 10.48 2.71
C GLU A 26 12.82 8.97 2.89
N ILE A 27 11.96 8.26 2.14
CA ILE A 27 11.91 6.80 2.17
C ILE A 27 13.13 6.21 1.48
N ARG A 28 13.58 6.82 0.37
CA ARG A 28 14.78 6.40 -0.35
C ARG A 28 16.01 6.47 0.57
N ASN A 29 16.14 7.53 1.36
CA ASN A 29 17.27 7.68 2.29
C ASN A 29 17.31 6.56 3.33
N LEU A 30 16.15 6.07 3.80
CA LEU A 30 16.09 4.90 4.68
C LEU A 30 16.47 3.62 3.94
N LEU A 31 15.95 3.41 2.73
CA LEU A 31 16.21 2.21 1.93
C LEU A 31 17.69 2.09 1.50
N LEU A 32 18.37 3.22 1.25
CA LEU A 32 19.79 3.25 0.87
C LEU A 32 20.73 2.80 1.97
N LEU A 33 20.29 2.80 3.23
CA LEU A 33 21.09 2.29 4.35
C LEU A 33 21.21 0.76 4.30
N ASP A 34 20.32 0.08 3.59
CA ASP A 34 20.28 -1.38 3.47
C ASP A 34 20.84 -1.84 2.11
N ASN A 35 21.65 -2.90 2.13
CA ASN A 35 22.21 -3.52 0.92
C ASN A 35 21.28 -4.56 0.28
N ASN A 36 20.09 -4.77 0.86
CA ASN A 36 19.11 -5.75 0.40
C ASN A 36 18.22 -5.23 -0.75
N LEU A 37 17.53 -6.15 -1.41
CA LEU A 37 16.50 -5.79 -2.38
C LEU A 37 15.34 -5.04 -1.69
N ASN A 38 15.17 -3.79 -2.11
CA ASN A 38 14.10 -2.90 -1.64
C ASN A 38 12.72 -3.50 -1.95
N SER A 39 12.01 -3.82 -0.88
CA SER A 39 10.72 -4.49 -0.96
C SER A 39 9.81 -4.05 0.16
N CYS A 40 8.51 -4.14 -0.09
CA CYS A 40 7.48 -3.78 0.87
C CYS A 40 6.35 -4.81 0.94
N ASN A 41 5.61 -4.74 2.04
CA ASN A 41 4.34 -5.41 2.24
C ASN A 41 3.27 -4.38 2.53
N VAL A 42 2.14 -4.48 1.85
CA VAL A 42 0.99 -3.59 2.07
C VAL A 42 -0.06 -4.38 2.86
N GLU A 43 -0.56 -3.80 3.94
CA GLU A 43 -1.62 -4.38 4.75
C GLU A 43 -2.84 -3.45 4.77
N MET A 44 -4.00 -4.00 4.45
CA MET A 44 -5.28 -3.31 4.58
C MET A 44 -5.67 -3.20 6.06
N ARG A 45 -6.18 -2.03 6.44
CA ARG A 45 -6.77 -1.75 7.75
C ARG A 45 -8.13 -1.08 7.51
N PRO A 46 -9.06 -1.11 8.49
CA PRO A 46 -10.38 -0.51 8.30
C PRO A 46 -10.36 0.97 7.86
N LYS A 47 -9.37 1.75 8.34
CA LYS A 47 -9.26 3.20 8.08
C LYS A 47 -8.17 3.59 7.09
N GLY A 48 -7.48 2.63 6.48
CA GLY A 48 -6.37 2.92 5.57
C GLY A 48 -5.52 1.71 5.26
N ILE A 49 -4.30 1.95 4.77
CA ILE A 49 -3.30 0.92 4.54
C ILE A 49 -2.03 1.19 5.35
N ILE A 50 -1.27 0.13 5.60
CA ILE A 50 0.07 0.21 6.16
C ILE A 50 1.03 -0.38 5.14
N VAL A 51 1.98 0.42 4.67
CA VAL A 51 3.06 -0.04 3.79
C VAL A 51 4.30 -0.24 4.66
N ARG A 52 4.67 -1.50 4.89
CA ARG A 52 5.86 -1.88 5.64
C ARG A 52 7.02 -2.14 4.72
N PHE A 53 8.19 -1.65 5.08
CA PHE A 53 9.46 -1.96 4.42
C PHE A 53 10.56 -2.06 5.48
N ARG A 54 11.64 -2.75 5.13
CA ARG A 54 12.77 -2.95 6.04
C ARG A 54 13.92 -2.04 5.62
N SER A 55 14.64 -1.52 6.60
CA SER A 55 15.96 -0.95 6.41
C SER A 55 16.86 -1.48 7.52
N LEU A 56 18.00 -2.07 7.15
CA LEU A 56 18.93 -2.71 8.09
C LEU A 56 18.22 -3.80 8.94
N LEU A 57 18.16 -3.58 10.26
CA LEU A 57 17.50 -4.47 11.22
C LEU A 57 16.14 -3.92 11.70
N GLU A 58 15.69 -2.81 11.14
CA GLU A 58 14.48 -2.11 11.57
C GLU A 58 13.37 -2.22 10.52
N THR A 59 12.13 -2.31 11.01
CA THR A 59 10.94 -2.33 10.15
C THR A 59 10.24 -1.00 10.25
N TYR A 60 10.20 -0.28 9.12
CA TYR A 60 9.51 0.98 8.97
C TYR A 60 8.12 0.74 8.40
N ALA A 61 7.19 1.64 8.72
CA ALA A 61 5.81 1.57 8.26
C ALA A 61 5.29 2.95 7.87
N LEU A 62 4.89 3.11 6.61
CA LEU A 62 4.13 4.25 6.16
C LEU A 62 2.63 3.95 6.33
N VAL A 63 2.00 4.62 7.30
CA VAL A 63 0.56 4.54 7.53
C VAL A 63 -0.14 5.56 6.62
N ILE A 64 -1.05 5.09 5.77
CA ILE A 64 -1.79 5.94 4.83
C ILE A 64 -3.29 5.77 5.06
N PRO A 65 -3.98 6.78 5.63
CA PRO A 65 -5.43 6.75 5.74
C PRO A 65 -6.12 6.76 4.36
N TYR A 66 -7.28 6.12 4.23
CA TYR A 66 -7.97 6.00 2.93
C TYR A 66 -8.33 7.35 2.29
N TYR A 67 -8.69 8.35 3.10
CA TYR A 67 -9.03 9.70 2.63
C TYR A 67 -7.83 10.48 2.07
N LYS A 68 -6.59 10.06 2.39
CA LYS A 68 -5.33 10.63 1.85
C LYS A 68 -4.64 9.71 0.84
N LEU A 69 -5.13 8.48 0.70
CA LEU A 69 -4.51 7.47 -0.14
C LEU A 69 -4.88 7.71 -1.60
N THR A 70 -3.88 7.98 -2.44
CA THR A 70 -4.07 8.00 -3.89
C THR A 70 -3.26 6.87 -4.51
N ILE A 71 -3.91 6.01 -5.29
CA ILE A 71 -3.26 4.90 -5.99
C ILE A 71 -3.40 5.15 -7.48
N TYR A 72 -2.26 5.25 -8.17
CA TYR A 72 -2.20 5.31 -9.61
C TYR A 72 -1.64 4.01 -10.17
N LYS A 73 -2.23 3.52 -11.25
CA LYS A 73 -1.63 2.50 -12.10
C LYS A 73 -0.83 3.25 -13.17
N GLY A 74 0.49 3.19 -13.08
CA GLY A 74 1.39 3.83 -14.04
C GLY A 74 1.60 2.98 -15.29
N ASP A 75 2.79 3.09 -15.90
CA ASP A 75 3.23 2.25 -17.01
C ASP A 75 3.13 0.75 -16.72
N PHE A 76 3.28 -0.07 -17.77
CA PHE A 76 3.14 -1.53 -17.75
C PHE A 76 3.65 -2.16 -16.44
N ALA A 77 2.69 -2.60 -15.63
CA ALA A 77 2.90 -3.29 -14.36
C ALA A 77 3.55 -2.50 -13.21
N VAL A 78 3.29 -1.19 -13.08
CA VAL A 78 3.68 -0.42 -11.88
C VAL A 78 2.47 0.19 -11.17
N TYR A 79 2.38 -0.01 -9.85
CA TYR A 79 1.45 0.73 -9.00
C TYR A 79 2.20 1.78 -8.19
N SER A 80 1.62 2.97 -8.08
CA SER A 80 2.16 4.07 -7.30
C SER A 80 1.18 4.43 -6.20
N MET A 81 1.63 4.39 -4.95
CA MET A 81 0.86 4.78 -3.77
C MET A 81 1.38 6.12 -3.26
N PHE A 82 0.48 7.08 -3.06
CA PHE A 82 0.79 8.43 -2.61
C PHE A 82 0.07 8.76 -1.31
N ARG A 83 0.76 9.57 -0.49
CA ARG A 83 0.23 10.23 0.71
C ARG A 83 0.92 11.58 0.85
N ASP A 84 0.19 12.67 0.60
CA ASP A 84 0.75 14.02 0.66
C ASP A 84 2.03 14.08 -0.23
N HIS A 85 3.21 14.36 0.34
CA HIS A 85 4.50 14.35 -0.37
C HIS A 85 5.21 12.99 -0.41
N TYR A 86 4.75 11.99 0.34
CA TYR A 86 5.31 10.65 0.33
C TYR A 86 4.75 9.82 -0.81
N PHE A 87 5.61 9.06 -1.48
CA PHE A 87 5.19 8.09 -2.49
C PHE A 87 6.05 6.83 -2.49
N ILE A 88 5.43 5.72 -2.89
CA ILE A 88 6.08 4.43 -3.10
C ILE A 88 5.53 3.83 -4.39
N LYS A 89 6.39 3.61 -5.37
CA LYS A 89 6.11 2.89 -6.61
C LYS A 89 6.59 1.45 -6.48
N VAL A 90 5.76 0.52 -6.93
CA VAL A 90 5.98 -0.91 -6.76
C VAL A 90 5.67 -1.67 -8.05
N LYS A 91 6.40 -2.76 -8.28
CA LYS A 91 6.14 -3.66 -9.42
C LYS A 91 4.88 -4.50 -9.18
N SER A 92 4.13 -4.73 -10.24
CA SER A 92 2.91 -5.52 -10.26
C SER A 92 3.05 -6.74 -11.19
N ASP A 93 4.18 -7.43 -11.05
CA ASP A 93 4.59 -8.54 -11.93
C ASP A 93 3.65 -9.75 -11.83
N THR A 94 2.91 -9.89 -10.72
CA THR A 94 2.01 -11.02 -10.49
C THR A 94 0.54 -10.62 -10.48
N LYS A 95 -0.33 -11.52 -10.94
CA LYS A 95 -1.79 -11.37 -10.85
C LYS A 95 -2.26 -11.23 -9.40
N ALA A 96 -1.53 -11.80 -8.43
CA ALA A 96 -1.86 -11.68 -7.01
C ALA A 96 -1.71 -10.23 -6.52
N ILE A 97 -0.62 -9.55 -6.89
CA ILE A 97 -0.40 -8.14 -6.57
C ILE A 97 -1.48 -7.27 -7.22
N GLN A 98 -1.77 -7.49 -8.50
CA GLN A 98 -2.80 -6.73 -9.22
C GLN A 98 -4.19 -6.90 -8.60
N LYS A 99 -4.57 -8.14 -8.24
CA LYS A 99 -5.83 -8.42 -7.51
C LYS A 99 -5.88 -7.75 -6.14
N PHE A 100 -4.75 -7.72 -5.44
CA PHE A 100 -4.66 -7.07 -4.13
C PHE A 100 -4.85 -5.55 -4.23
N PHE A 101 -4.22 -4.88 -5.20
CA PHE A 101 -4.43 -3.45 -5.43
C PHE A 101 -5.86 -3.14 -5.85
N LYS A 102 -6.46 -3.96 -6.71
CA LYS A 102 -7.87 -3.84 -7.05
C LYS A 102 -8.76 -3.92 -5.80
N LYS A 103 -8.52 -4.90 -4.94
CA LYS A 103 -9.25 -5.04 -3.68
C LYS A 103 -9.10 -3.84 -2.75
N ILE A 104 -7.93 -3.20 -2.70
CA ILE A 104 -7.75 -1.96 -1.92
C ILE A 104 -8.63 -0.84 -2.48
N LEU A 105 -8.67 -0.70 -3.80
CA LEU A 105 -9.50 0.31 -4.47
C LEU A 105 -10.99 0.07 -4.23
N ASP A 106 -11.44 -1.17 -4.39
CA ASP A 106 -12.83 -1.58 -4.15
C ASP A 106 -13.22 -1.27 -2.69
N PHE A 107 -12.40 -1.69 -1.72
CA PHE A 107 -12.67 -1.40 -0.30
C PHE A 107 -12.67 0.10 0.01
N LYS A 108 -11.76 0.88 -0.60
CA LYS A 108 -11.72 2.33 -0.43
C LYS A 108 -13.02 2.96 -0.95
N ALA A 109 -13.50 2.55 -2.12
CA ALA A 109 -14.73 3.06 -2.72
C ALA A 109 -15.96 2.79 -1.84
N ASP A 110 -16.07 1.58 -1.30
CA ASP A 110 -17.21 1.17 -0.47
C ASP A 110 -17.23 1.86 0.92
N ASN A 111 -16.09 2.38 1.39
CA ASN A 111 -15.93 2.91 2.75
C ASN A 111 -15.56 4.40 2.78
N LEU A 112 -15.58 5.09 1.64
CA LEU A 112 -15.48 6.54 1.61
C LEU A 112 -16.77 7.13 2.17
N PRO A 113 -16.71 8.08 3.13
CA PRO A 113 -17.91 8.83 3.50
C PRO A 113 -18.44 9.53 2.24
N THR A 114 -19.72 9.34 1.94
CA THR A 114 -20.43 10.14 0.93
C THR A 114 -20.16 11.60 1.21
N SER A 115 -19.69 12.33 0.19
CA SER A 115 -19.47 13.76 0.25
C SER A 115 -20.76 14.41 0.74
N ILE A 116 -20.67 15.41 1.62
CA ILE A 116 -21.85 16.20 2.03
C ILE A 116 -22.50 16.88 0.81
N GLU A 117 -21.75 17.03 -0.29
CA GLU A 117 -22.21 17.52 -1.59
C GLU A 117 -23.12 16.53 -2.35
N ASP A 118 -23.23 15.27 -1.92
CA ASP A 118 -24.06 14.23 -2.53
C ASP A 118 -25.41 13.99 -1.79
N LEU A 119 -25.74 14.85 -0.80
CA LEU A 119 -27.00 14.84 -0.01
C LEU A 119 -27.86 16.07 -0.31
#